data_AF-A0A1J3DZD0-F1
#
_entry.id   AF-A0A1J3DZD0-F1
#
_cell.length_a   1.000
_cell.length_b   1.000
_cell.length_c   1.000
_cell.angle_alpha   90.00
_cell.angle_beta   90.00
_cell.angle_gamma   90.00
#
_symmetry.space_group_name_H-M   'P 1'
#
loop_
_entity.id
_entity.type
_entity.pdbx_description
1 polymer ?
#
loop_
_entity_poly.entity_id
_entity_poly.type
_entity_poly.pdbx_seq_one_letter_code
_entity_poly.pdbx_strand_id
1 'polypeptide(L)'
;VNEDLEKIGKKIVTKCGGLPLAIVVLAGLMSRKSPNEWNDVYDSLWRRLKDDSIQFSTVFDLSFMELKHELKLCFLYLSVFPEDYEIDVEQLVRLLVAEGFIQEDEEMEDVAR
;
A
#
# COMPACT_ATOMS: atom_id res chain seq x y z
N VAL A 1 17.55 0.40 -19.08
CA VAL A 1 17.18 0.61 -17.66
C VAL A 1 18.05 1.76 -17.17
N ASN A 2 17.49 2.74 -16.44
CA ASN A 2 18.31 3.81 -15.86
C ASN A 2 19.21 3.18 -14.79
N GLU A 3 20.54 3.23 -14.98
CA GLU A 3 21.51 2.57 -14.10
C GLU A 3 21.41 3.05 -12.65
N ASP A 4 21.02 4.30 -12.43
CA ASP A 4 20.92 4.86 -11.09
C ASP A 4 19.67 4.34 -10.38
N LEU A 5 18.55 4.19 -11.10
CA LEU A 5 17.35 3.53 -10.59
C LEU A 5 17.58 2.07 -10.27
N GLU A 6 18.34 1.36 -11.10
CA GLU A 6 18.69 -0.03 -10.84
C GLU A 6 19.55 -0.16 -9.57
N LYS A 7 20.52 0.73 -9.37
CA LYS A 7 21.36 0.75 -8.16
C LYS A 7 20.53 1.00 -6.90
N ILE A 8 19.65 2.01 -6.90
CA ILE A 8 18.83 2.29 -5.71
C ILE A 8 17.78 1.19 -5.49
N GLY A 9 17.19 0.63 -6.55
CA GLY A 9 16.27 -0.50 -6.46
C GLY A 9 16.93 -1.73 -5.82
N LYS A 10 18.15 -2.06 -6.22
CA LYS A 10 18.95 -3.14 -5.60
C LYS A 10 19.19 -2.87 -4.12
N LYS A 11 19.50 -1.63 -3.71
CA LYS A 11 19.67 -1.26 -2.30
C LYS A 11 18.38 -1.41 -1.49
N ILE A 12 17.23 -1.08 -2.07
CA ILE A 12 15.93 -1.25 -1.41
C ILE A 12 15.63 -2.74 -1.22
N VAL A 13 15.81 -3.56 -2.27
CA VAL A 13 15.52 -5.00 -2.23
C VAL A 13 16.40 -5.76 -1.23
N THR A 14 17.70 -5.42 -1.14
CA THR A 14 18.59 -6.07 -0.16
C THR A 14 18.16 -5.82 1.28
N LYS A 15 17.47 -4.71 1.55
CA LYS A 15 16.94 -4.38 2.88
C LYS A 15 15.65 -5.13 3.23
N CYS A 16 14.94 -5.70 2.26
CA CYS A 16 13.74 -6.51 2.49
C CYS A 16 14.02 -7.85 3.21
N GLY A 17 15.29 -8.21 3.45
CA GLY A 17 15.65 -9.43 4.19
C GLY A 17 15.21 -10.73 3.52
N GLY A 18 14.92 -10.70 2.21
CA GLY A 18 14.46 -11.86 1.46
C GLY A 18 12.97 -12.18 1.63
N LEU A 19 12.20 -11.36 2.34
CA LEU A 19 10.76 -11.58 2.50
C LEU A 19 10.00 -11.16 1.22
N PRO A 20 9.35 -12.10 0.49
CA PRO A 20 8.69 -11.77 -0.77
C PRO A 20 7.62 -10.68 -0.63
N LEU A 21 6.86 -10.72 0.46
CA LEU A 21 5.80 -9.75 0.71
C LEU A 21 6.33 -8.33 0.91
N ALA A 22 7.48 -8.17 1.60
CA ALA A 22 8.10 -6.85 1.75
C ALA A 22 8.56 -6.28 0.40
N ILE A 23 9.06 -7.14 -0.50
CA ILE A 23 9.45 -6.74 -1.86
C ILE A 23 8.22 -6.27 -2.65
N VAL A 24 7.11 -7.01 -2.60
CA VAL A 24 5.88 -6.65 -3.32
C VAL A 24 5.31 -5.32 -2.82
N VAL A 25 5.24 -5.15 -1.49
CA VAL A 25 4.72 -3.94 -0.87
C VAL A 25 5.58 -2.72 -1.24
N LEU A 26 6.91 -2.84 -1.14
CA LEU A 26 7.81 -1.76 -1.55
C LEU A 26 7.75 -1.49 -3.05
N ALA A 27 7.71 -2.51 -3.90
CA ALA A 27 7.55 -2.31 -5.34
C ALA A 27 6.24 -1.55 -5.67
N GLY A 28 5.14 -1.85 -4.97
CA GLY A 28 3.87 -1.15 -5.09
C GLY A 28 3.91 0.29 -4.57
N LEU A 29 4.71 0.58 -3.55
CA LEU A 29 4.98 1.93 -3.09
C LEU A 29 5.79 2.72 -4.13
N MET A 30 6.89 2.14 -4.62
CA MET A 30 7.81 2.79 -5.56
C MET A 30 7.19 3.02 -6.94
N SER A 31 6.23 2.19 -7.36
CA SER A 31 5.54 2.36 -8.65
C SER A 31 4.72 3.66 -8.74
N ARG A 32 4.39 4.26 -7.60
CA ARG A 32 3.67 5.54 -7.49
C ARG A 32 4.60 6.75 -7.35
N LYS A 33 5.91 6.53 -7.40
CA LYS A 33 6.94 7.55 -7.18
C LYS A 33 7.71 7.83 -8.47
N SER A 34 8.04 9.09 -8.69
CA SER A 34 8.96 9.49 -9.75
C SER A 34 10.38 9.00 -9.44
N PRO A 35 11.23 8.78 -10.46
CA PRO A 35 12.62 8.37 -10.28
C PRO A 35 13.42 9.17 -9.25
N ASN A 36 13.14 10.46 -9.12
CA ASN A 36 13.86 11.36 -8.22
C ASN A 36 13.48 11.14 -6.74
N GLU A 37 12.25 10.68 -6.47
CA GLU A 37 11.74 10.43 -5.12
C GLU A 37 12.25 9.10 -4.53
N TRP A 38 12.91 8.26 -5.33
CA TRP A 38 13.35 6.94 -4.87
C TRP A 38 14.40 7.02 -3.75
N ASN A 39 15.26 8.04 -3.79
CA ASN A 39 16.23 8.29 -2.73
C ASN A 39 15.54 8.76 -1.44
N ASP A 40 14.52 9.61 -1.53
CA ASP A 40 13.77 10.08 -0.37
C ASP A 40 13.03 8.92 0.32
N VAL A 41 12.45 8.01 -0.46
CA VAL A 41 11.82 6.80 0.07
C VAL A 41 12.87 5.92 0.76
N TYR A 42 14.03 5.70 0.13
CA TYR A 42 15.14 4.95 0.73
C TYR A 42 15.61 5.56 2.06
N ASP A 43 15.79 6.88 2.13
CA ASP A 43 16.23 7.59 3.34
C ASP A 43 15.15 7.61 4.44
N SER A 44 13.87 7.67 4.06
CA SER A 44 12.75 7.60 5.00
C SER A 44 12.57 6.20 5.60
N LEU A 45 12.76 5.16 4.78
CA LEU A 45 12.86 3.76 5.23
C LEU A 45 14.00 3.65 6.22
N TRP A 46 15.20 4.10 5.84
CA TRP A 46 16.42 3.98 6.64
C TRP A 46 16.29 4.61 8.02
N ARG A 47 15.73 5.82 8.12
CA ARG A 47 15.50 6.50 9.42
C ARG A 47 14.57 5.73 10.37
N ARG A 48 13.74 4.83 9.85
CA ARG A 48 12.79 4.04 10.64
C ARG A 48 13.32 2.66 11.02
N LEU A 49 14.45 2.22 10.46
CA LEU A 49 15.08 0.95 10.78
C LEU A 49 16.04 1.10 11.96
N LYS A 50 15.74 0.42 13.07
CA LYS A 50 16.57 0.46 14.29
C LYS A 50 17.76 -0.49 14.26
N ASP A 51 17.79 -1.48 13.36
CA ASP A 51 18.73 -2.61 13.43
C ASP A 51 19.13 -3.16 12.05
N ASP A 52 19.30 -2.26 11.07
CA ASP A 52 19.69 -2.53 9.67
C ASP A 52 18.82 -3.49 8.84
N SER A 53 17.80 -4.07 9.46
CA SER A 53 16.80 -4.95 8.87
C SER A 53 15.44 -4.28 8.88
N ILE A 54 14.69 -4.46 7.79
CA ILE A 54 13.30 -4.06 7.73
C ILE A 54 12.52 -4.97 8.69
N GLN A 55 12.05 -4.41 9.81
CA GLN A 55 10.92 -5.04 10.50
C GLN A 55 9.72 -4.96 9.56
N PHE A 56 9.05 -6.08 9.36
CA PHE A 56 7.90 -6.18 8.47
C PHE A 56 6.83 -5.10 8.74
N SER A 57 6.63 -4.76 10.01
CA SER A 57 5.79 -3.65 10.47
C SER A 57 6.15 -2.31 9.83
N THR A 58 7.44 -2.00 9.68
CA THR A 58 7.89 -0.71 9.14
C THR A 58 7.51 -0.51 7.67
N VAL A 59 7.55 -1.58 6.85
CA VAL A 59 7.15 -1.51 5.44
C VAL A 59 5.64 -1.42 5.29
N PHE A 60 4.89 -2.12 6.13
CA PHE A 60 3.44 -1.97 6.20
C PHE A 60 3.04 -0.56 6.62
N ASP A 61 3.65 -0.03 7.68
CA ASP A 61 3.37 1.31 8.18
C ASP A 61 3.63 2.37 7.12
N LEU A 62 4.74 2.29 6.37
CA LEU A 62 5.04 3.24 5.31
C LEU A 62 4.03 3.17 4.18
N SER A 63 3.70 1.97 3.73
CA SER A 63 2.77 1.79 2.63
C SER A 63 1.35 2.21 3.02
N PHE A 64 0.96 1.95 4.27
CA PHE A 64 -0.29 2.40 4.84
C PHE A 64 -0.35 3.93 4.99
N MET A 65 0.70 4.56 5.50
CA MET A 65 0.77 6.02 5.69
C MET A 65 0.67 6.79 4.36
N GLU A 66 1.12 6.20 3.26
CA GLU A 66 1.06 6.78 1.92
C GLU A 66 -0.29 6.59 1.21
N LEU A 67 -1.21 5.80 1.78
CA LEU A 67 -2.56 5.68 1.23
C LEU A 67 -3.35 6.99 1.42
N LYS A 68 -4.20 7.30 0.44
CA LYS A 68 -5.23 8.33 0.57
C LYS A 68 -6.16 8.01 1.75
N HIS A 69 -6.78 9.04 2.31
CA HIS A 69 -7.59 8.90 3.52
C HIS A 69 -8.70 7.86 3.36
N GLU A 70 -9.41 7.89 2.25
CA GLU A 70 -10.52 6.97 1.92
C GLU A 70 -10.00 5.52 1.85
N LEU A 71 -8.84 5.32 1.22
CA LEU A 71 -8.22 3.99 1.12
C LEU A 71 -7.71 3.46 2.47
N LYS A 72 -7.29 4.34 3.39
CA LYS A 72 -6.93 3.95 4.76
C LYS A 72 -8.13 3.41 5.51
N LEU A 73 -9.29 4.08 5.39
CA LEU A 73 -10.53 3.63 6.00
C LEU A 73 -10.96 2.27 5.44
N CYS A 74 -10.95 2.12 4.11
CA CYS A 74 -11.28 0.85 3.46
C CYS A 74 -10.34 -0.28 3.90
N PHE A 75 -9.03 -0.02 3.97
CA PHE A 75 -8.05 -1.01 4.41
C PHE A 75 -8.26 -1.42 5.87
N LEU A 76 -8.52 -0.46 6.76
CA LEU A 76 -8.78 -0.74 8.17
C LEU A 76 -10.07 -1.52 8.38
N TYR A 77 -11.09 -1.31 7.54
CA TYR A 77 -12.35 -2.07 7.62
C TYR A 77 -12.14 -3.57 7.43
N LEU A 78 -11.12 -3.98 6.66
CA LEU A 78 -10.77 -5.39 6.50
C LEU A 78 -10.43 -6.08 7.83
N SER A 79 -9.99 -5.33 8.85
CA SER A 79 -9.68 -5.88 10.18
C SER A 79 -10.90 -6.30 11.00
N VAL A 80 -12.12 -5.98 10.54
CA VAL A 80 -13.38 -6.43 11.16
C VAL A 80 -13.61 -7.92 10.90
N PHE A 81 -13.07 -8.46 9.81
CA PHE A 81 -13.18 -9.87 9.47
C PHE A 81 -12.16 -10.71 10.27
N PRO A 82 -12.49 -11.97 10.61
CA PRO A 82 -11.53 -12.88 11.22
C PRO A 82 -10.28 -13.10 10.37
N GLU A 83 -9.18 -13.49 11.01
CA GLU A 83 -7.97 -13.92 10.32
C GLU A 83 -8.29 -15.06 9.33
N ASP A 84 -7.70 -15.00 8.13
CA ASP A 84 -7.89 -15.95 7.02
C ASP A 84 -9.34 -16.10 6.50
N TYR A 85 -10.24 -15.16 6.84
CA TYR A 85 -11.60 -15.15 6.31
C TYR A 85 -11.62 -14.79 4.81
N GLU A 86 -12.31 -15.60 4.01
CA GLU A 86 -12.56 -15.31 2.60
C GLU A 86 -13.67 -14.26 2.47
N ILE A 87 -13.27 -13.02 2.15
CA ILE A 87 -14.20 -11.90 2.03
C ILE A 87 -14.79 -11.88 0.62
N ASP A 88 -16.12 -11.95 0.52
CA ASP A 88 -16.83 -11.70 -0.73
C ASP A 88 -16.71 -10.21 -1.12
N VAL A 89 -16.24 -9.96 -2.35
CA VAL A 89 -15.92 -8.60 -2.82
C VAL A 89 -17.19 -7.74 -2.97
N GLU A 90 -18.30 -8.32 -3.44
CA GLU A 90 -19.55 -7.57 -3.62
C GLU A 90 -20.13 -7.17 -2.25
N GLN A 91 -20.10 -8.08 -1.29
CA GLN A 91 -20.48 -7.79 0.08
C GLN A 91 -19.60 -6.72 0.71
N LEU A 92 -18.27 -6.80 0.52
CA LEU A 92 -17.33 -5.81 1.05
C LEU A 92 -17.62 -4.42 0.48
N VAL A 93 -17.84 -4.29 -0.83
CA VAL A 93 -18.15 -3.01 -1.47
C VAL A 93 -19.43 -2.41 -0.87
N ARG A 94 -20.49 -3.20 -0.72
CA ARG A 94 -21.75 -2.76 -0.11
C ARG A 94 -21.55 -2.26 1.33
N LEU A 95 -20.71 -2.95 2.12
CA LEU A 95 -20.37 -2.51 3.48
C LEU A 95 -19.60 -1.19 3.48
N LEU A 96 -18.59 -1.05 2.61
CA LEU A 96 -17.79 0.18 2.51
C LEU A 96 -18.62 1.39 2.06
N VAL A 97 -19.59 1.20 1.18
CA VAL A 97 -20.57 2.23 0.79
C VAL A 97 -21.50 2.57 1.96
N ALA A 98 -22.01 1.56 2.68
CA ALA A 98 -22.89 1.77 3.83
C ALA A 98 -22.21 2.53 4.99
N GLU A 99 -20.90 2.33 5.18
CA GLU A 99 -20.07 3.08 6.13
C GLU A 99 -19.69 4.49 5.62
N GLY A 100 -19.99 4.81 4.36
CA GLY A 100 -19.66 6.08 3.72
C GLY A 100 -18.17 6.24 3.37
N PHE A 101 -17.41 5.14 3.29
CA PHE A 101 -15.99 5.17 2.91
C PHE A 101 -15.80 5.28 1.39
N ILE A 102 -16.79 4.82 0.63
CA ILE A 102 -16.87 4.93 -0.83
C ILE A 102 -18.14 5.70 -1.16
N GLN A 103 -18.02 6.71 -2.01
CA GLN A 103 -19.18 7.37 -2.61
C GLN A 103 -19.62 6.56 -3.83
N GLU A 104 -20.91 6.30 -3.95
CA GLU A 104 -21.46 5.84 -5.23
C GLU A 104 -21.39 7.01 -6.21
N ASP A 105 -20.78 6.79 -7.38
CA ASP A 105 -20.86 7.76 -8.48
C ASP A 105 -22.35 7.83 -8.91
N GLU A 106 -23.02 8.95 -8.61
CA GLU A 106 -24.42 9.21 -8.98
C GLU A 106 -24.66 9.19 -10.51
N GLU A 107 -23.62 9.10 -11.34
CA GLU A 107 -23.71 9.20 -12.81
C GLU A 107 -24.21 7.93 -13.53
N MET A 108 -24.53 6.83 -12.83
CA MET A 108 -24.97 5.59 -13.48
C MET A 108 -26.46 5.24 -13.33
N GLU A 109 -27.26 6.08 -12.64
CA GLU A 109 -28.71 5.86 -12.46
C GLU A 109 -29.64 6.71 -13.35
N ASP A 110 -29.13 7.46 -14.33
CA ASP A 110 -29.97 8.27 -15.25
C ASP A 110 -29.98 7.78 -16.72
N VAL A 111 -29.75 6.46 -16.96
CA VAL A 111 -29.96 5.83 -18.29
C VAL A 111 -31.05 4.75 -18.28
N ALA A 112 -31.80 4.59 -17.19
CA ALA A 112 -32.96 3.70 -17.19
C ALA A 112 -34.04 4.10 -16.17
N ARG A 113 -34.76 5.20 -16.42
CA ARG A 113 -36.19 5.29 -16.08
C ARG A 113 -36.94 6.35 -16.86
#